data_AF-A0A0D2FJP6-F1
#
_entry.id   AF-A0A0D2FJP6-F1
#
_cell.length_a   1.000
_cell.length_b   1.000
_cell.length_c   1.000
_cell.angle_alpha   90.00
_cell.angle_beta   90.00
_cell.angle_gamma   90.00
#
_symmetry.space_group_name_H-M   'P 1'
#
loop_
_entity.id
_entity.type
_entity.pdbx_description
1 polymer ?
#
loop_
_entity_poly.entity_id
_entity_poly.type
_entity_poly.pdbx_seq_one_letter_code
_entity_poly.pdbx_strand_id
1 'polypeptide(L)'
;MSVQKFDQWVNKHIELCPLNLLKDAVIGVDASYYLDLRINNEVEPLKHALGGLPFTLKKAIEDDISLLRQHGVTLVFVFSGLDYVDKSPPDSQSVESRRAQEEAWHEYLSGNSKGTVSHFSKAKYHIDVMTRTLQKILAENKIEFMVAPYSATAQLAYLLKLEDQYIDAVMGNTECFLFGVDRVVTDINVNKSALTLISKGVCEDLLKVNDDMLRDAQLLLGTSFTPTFPILEAMATTKSTGITDAITLLNGAGKSVVQLCNFHRDHPQVQALSYADRYKKAIMTIRHHVIMEKNGVVAPRNFDEAPGDVHEFVGQRLPEELFFYISKGLLGPQIPNWLTSGEIVLNLAGGSYDSEPYRRLMIQSLNRYRTEALKILAESLHYYYQSRVIKVEPWVPQDTSSLTIEIRNTPAMKGKLAQWKVRGPDIESVLSNTSDSILFLRCLRTLQDEQFTPKTFVKGKQEYPALRTADEVLVNSVFRFLHVRGYVDDKHALTTWGKVLETALAISDEESTVIGVEMLRLGLFTSNFATGTPPSKTGLSCPRPSSNT
;
A
#
# COMPACT_ATOMS: atom_id res chain seq x y z
N MET A 1 3.22 11.08 4.46
CA MET A 1 4.18 11.22 5.56
C MET A 1 4.37 12.71 5.80
N SER A 2 3.72 13.29 6.81
CA SER A 2 3.61 14.73 7.01
C SER A 2 4.47 15.29 8.16
N VAL A 3 5.62 14.68 8.49
CA VAL A 3 6.57 15.21 9.49
C VAL A 3 7.78 15.93 8.85
N GLN A 4 7.66 16.32 7.58
CA GLN A 4 8.75 16.96 6.81
C GLN A 4 9.40 18.13 7.56
N LYS A 5 8.62 18.90 8.34
CA LYS A 5 9.13 20.08 9.07
C LYS A 5 9.98 19.72 10.29
N PHE A 6 9.62 18.68 11.05
CA PHE A 6 10.47 18.26 12.17
C PHE A 6 11.68 17.50 11.66
N ASP A 7 11.51 16.59 10.69
CA ASP A 7 12.62 15.87 10.05
C ASP A 7 13.70 16.84 9.51
N GLN A 8 13.29 17.95 8.86
CA GLN A 8 14.20 19.01 8.40
C GLN A 8 15.02 19.66 9.52
N TRP A 9 14.41 19.87 10.69
CA TRP A 9 15.12 20.43 11.84
C TRP A 9 16.11 19.41 12.42
N VAL A 10 15.66 18.17 12.58
CA VAL A 10 16.45 17.10 13.21
C VAL A 10 17.63 16.65 12.35
N ASN A 11 17.53 16.74 11.02
CA ASN A 11 18.63 16.42 10.11
C ASN A 11 19.91 17.25 10.35
N LYS A 12 19.84 18.34 11.14
CA LYS A 12 21.01 19.13 11.57
C LYS A 12 21.75 18.54 12.77
N HIS A 13 21.16 17.54 13.43
CA HIS A 13 21.59 16.98 14.71
C HIS A 13 21.82 15.46 14.61
N ILE A 14 22.34 15.02 13.45
CA ILE A 14 22.59 13.62 13.16
C ILE A 14 23.85 13.08 13.84
N GLU A 15 23.76 11.85 14.31
CA GLU A 15 24.88 11.06 14.82
C GLU A 15 25.27 9.98 13.79
N LEU A 16 26.54 9.59 13.74
CA LEU A 16 27.02 8.52 12.86
C LEU A 16 27.45 7.31 13.71
N CYS A 17 26.91 6.13 13.38
CA CYS A 17 27.35 4.87 13.96
C CYS A 17 28.06 4.01 12.90
N PRO A 18 29.37 3.76 13.02
CA PRO A 18 30.10 2.89 12.10
C PRO A 18 29.53 1.46 12.06
N LEU A 19 29.37 0.88 10.87
CA LEU A 19 28.81 -0.47 10.69
C LEU A 19 29.63 -1.56 11.39
N ASN A 20 30.94 -1.36 11.54
CA ASN A 20 31.82 -2.29 12.25
C ASN A 20 31.43 -2.53 13.72
N LEU A 21 30.67 -1.62 14.33
CA LEU A 21 30.19 -1.74 15.71
C LEU A 21 28.87 -2.53 15.82
N LEU A 22 28.24 -2.87 14.69
CA LEU A 22 26.90 -3.44 14.61
C LEU A 22 26.91 -4.91 14.20
N LYS A 23 28.03 -5.60 14.43
CA LYS A 23 28.11 -7.03 14.13
C LYS A 23 27.04 -7.78 14.91
N ASP A 24 26.30 -8.64 14.21
CA ASP A 24 25.20 -9.46 14.72
C ASP A 24 23.95 -8.65 15.14
N ALA A 25 23.90 -7.34 14.86
CA ALA A 25 22.74 -6.52 15.15
C ALA A 25 21.58 -6.78 14.16
N VAL A 26 20.35 -6.67 14.66
CA VAL A 26 19.11 -6.77 13.88
C VAL A 26 18.44 -5.40 13.81
N ILE A 27 18.26 -4.89 12.59
CA ILE A 27 17.59 -3.60 12.35
C ILE A 27 16.20 -3.86 11.80
N GLY A 28 15.19 -3.40 12.54
CA GLY A 28 13.81 -3.34 12.06
C GLY A 28 13.62 -2.13 11.15
N VAL A 29 13.13 -2.33 9.94
CA VAL A 29 13.03 -1.29 8.91
C VAL A 29 11.57 -1.00 8.59
N ASP A 30 11.14 0.26 8.75
CA ASP A 30 9.87 0.73 8.21
C ASP A 30 9.96 0.75 6.67
N ALA A 31 9.22 -0.14 6.02
CA ALA A 31 9.33 -0.36 4.59
C ALA A 31 8.86 0.85 3.76
N SER A 32 7.85 1.58 4.22
CA SER A 32 7.35 2.77 3.54
C SER A 32 8.39 3.90 3.62
N TYR A 33 9.00 4.09 4.79
CA TYR A 33 10.10 5.03 4.96
C TYR A 33 11.30 4.69 4.07
N TYR A 34 11.73 3.43 4.08
CA TYR A 34 12.86 2.96 3.29
C TYR A 34 12.64 3.15 1.78
N LEU A 35 11.45 2.84 1.28
CA LEU A 35 11.10 3.08 -0.12
C LEU A 35 11.17 4.56 -0.49
N ASP A 36 10.58 5.43 0.33
CA ASP A 36 10.62 6.87 0.08
C ASP A 36 12.06 7.40 0.06
N LEU A 37 12.88 6.97 1.02
CA LEU A 37 14.29 7.33 1.11
C LEU A 37 15.05 6.95 -0.16
N ARG A 38 14.90 5.71 -0.65
CA ARG A 38 15.61 5.23 -1.84
C ARG A 38 15.08 5.82 -3.13
N ILE A 39 13.77 5.92 -3.27
CA ILE A 39 13.15 6.55 -4.45
C ILE A 39 13.57 8.02 -4.55
N ASN A 40 13.63 8.75 -3.44
CA ASN A 40 13.96 10.18 -3.46
C ASN A 40 15.46 10.47 -3.55
N ASN A 41 16.32 9.59 -3.02
CA ASN A 41 17.78 9.74 -3.13
C ASN A 41 18.31 9.37 -4.52
N GLU A 42 17.65 8.45 -5.24
CA GLU A 42 18.04 8.12 -6.61
C GLU A 42 17.49 9.14 -7.62
N VAL A 43 18.42 9.83 -8.30
CA VAL A 43 18.10 10.84 -9.31
C VAL A 43 17.83 10.14 -10.65
N GLU A 44 16.69 9.44 -10.74
CA GLU A 44 16.17 9.01 -12.03
C GLU A 44 15.33 10.15 -12.64
N PRO A 45 15.74 10.73 -13.78
CA PRO A 45 14.98 11.81 -14.42
C PRO A 45 13.62 11.29 -14.88
N LEU A 46 12.58 12.11 -14.72
CA LEU A 46 11.22 11.82 -15.19
C LEU A 46 10.58 10.53 -14.61
N LYS A 47 11.08 9.99 -13.50
CA LYS A 47 10.46 8.84 -12.80
C LYS A 47 8.96 9.03 -12.54
N HIS A 48 8.53 10.27 -12.28
CA HIS A 48 7.12 10.61 -12.10
C HIS A 48 6.32 10.53 -13.41
N ALA A 49 6.92 10.79 -14.57
CA ALA A 49 6.24 10.70 -15.86
C ALA A 49 6.18 9.26 -16.38
N LEU A 50 7.25 8.48 -16.16
CA LEU A 50 7.31 7.07 -16.54
C LEU A 50 6.35 6.22 -15.69
N GLY A 51 6.25 6.54 -14.40
CA GLY A 51 5.55 5.72 -13.42
C GLY A 51 6.22 4.34 -13.26
N GLY A 52 5.67 3.53 -12.37
CA GLY A 52 6.19 2.18 -12.13
C GLY A 52 7.58 2.15 -11.47
N LEU A 53 8.19 0.97 -11.44
CA LEU A 53 9.44 0.75 -10.72
C LEU A 53 10.60 1.53 -11.36
N PRO A 54 11.27 2.44 -10.62
CA PRO A 54 12.49 3.08 -11.11
C PRO A 54 13.56 2.02 -11.45
N PHE A 55 14.27 2.20 -12.56
CA PHE A 55 15.18 1.19 -13.11
C PHE A 55 16.34 0.85 -12.15
N THR A 56 16.80 1.84 -11.38
CA THR A 56 17.93 1.69 -10.45
C THR A 56 17.53 1.14 -9.08
N LEU A 57 16.24 1.21 -8.72
CA LEU A 57 15.77 0.94 -7.36
C LEU A 57 16.11 -0.49 -6.90
N LYS A 58 15.92 -1.49 -7.77
CA LYS A 58 16.24 -2.89 -7.41
C LYS A 58 17.70 -3.04 -7.01
N LYS A 59 18.61 -2.50 -7.83
CA LYS A 59 20.04 -2.58 -7.59
C LYS A 59 20.43 -1.84 -6.30
N ALA A 60 19.87 -0.65 -6.07
CA ALA A 60 20.12 0.11 -4.85
C ALA A 60 19.79 -0.68 -3.58
N ILE A 61 18.64 -1.36 -3.60
CA ILE A 61 18.18 -2.19 -2.49
C ILE A 61 19.12 -3.40 -2.30
N GLU A 62 19.54 -4.05 -3.38
CA GLU A 62 20.48 -5.18 -3.34
C GLU A 62 21.86 -4.76 -2.82
N ASP A 63 22.33 -3.57 -3.20
CA ASP A 63 23.60 -3.00 -2.74
C ASP A 63 23.55 -2.71 -1.23
N ASP A 64 22.46 -2.12 -0.72
CA ASP A 64 22.25 -1.89 0.72
C ASP A 64 22.21 -3.19 1.52
N ILE A 65 21.43 -4.17 1.05
CA ILE A 65 21.31 -5.49 1.68
C ILE A 65 22.70 -6.15 1.73
N SER A 66 23.45 -6.07 0.63
CA SER A 66 24.78 -6.66 0.53
C SER A 66 25.77 -5.99 1.48
N LEU A 67 25.76 -4.66 1.55
CA LEU A 67 26.63 -3.90 2.44
C LEU A 67 26.39 -4.27 3.91
N LEU A 68 25.13 -4.28 4.34
CA LEU A 68 24.78 -4.59 5.74
C LEU A 68 25.08 -6.05 6.08
N ARG A 69 24.78 -6.98 5.17
CA ARG A 69 25.10 -8.40 5.34
C ARG A 69 26.61 -8.64 5.45
N GLN A 70 27.45 -7.92 4.69
CA GLN A 70 28.91 -8.02 4.79
C GLN A 70 29.44 -7.60 6.17
N HIS A 71 28.73 -6.70 6.87
CA HIS A 71 29.07 -6.27 8.22
C HIS A 71 28.39 -7.10 9.32
N GLY A 72 27.69 -8.19 8.95
CA GLY A 72 26.98 -9.04 9.90
C GLY A 72 25.70 -8.42 10.46
N VAL A 73 25.13 -7.42 9.79
CA VAL A 73 23.85 -6.80 10.18
C VAL A 73 22.70 -7.50 9.49
N THR A 74 21.67 -7.86 10.25
CA THR A 74 20.42 -8.47 9.75
C THR A 74 19.34 -7.40 9.62
N LEU A 75 18.54 -7.48 8.55
CA LEU A 75 17.40 -6.60 8.34
C LEU A 75 16.09 -7.37 8.49
N VAL A 76 15.11 -6.74 9.15
CA VAL A 76 13.72 -7.21 9.19
C VAL A 76 12.81 -6.08 8.73
N PHE A 77 12.11 -6.26 7.62
CA PHE A 77 11.21 -5.23 7.08
C PHE A 77 9.80 -5.36 7.66
N VAL A 78 9.23 -4.23 8.07
CA VAL A 78 7.83 -4.15 8.50
C VAL A 78 7.07 -3.20 7.59
N PHE A 79 6.04 -3.72 6.95
CA PHE A 79 5.13 -2.96 6.09
C PHE A 79 3.89 -2.53 6.88
N SER A 80 3.33 -1.37 6.55
CA SER A 80 2.03 -0.97 7.09
C SER A 80 0.91 -1.81 6.45
N GLY A 81 -0.06 -2.24 7.26
CA GLY A 81 -1.23 -2.98 6.85
C GLY A 81 -2.44 -2.06 6.65
N LEU A 82 -3.48 -2.28 7.45
CA LEU A 82 -4.74 -1.55 7.35
C LEU A 82 -4.58 -0.07 7.72
N ASP A 83 -5.50 0.74 7.19
CA ASP A 83 -5.61 2.14 7.56
C ASP A 83 -6.44 2.28 8.84
N TYR A 84 -6.00 3.18 9.72
CA TYR A 84 -6.79 3.61 10.88
C TYR A 84 -7.80 4.69 10.45
N VAL A 85 -8.76 5.00 11.32
CA VAL A 85 -9.79 5.99 11.04
C VAL A 85 -9.16 7.38 10.90
N ASP A 86 -9.61 8.17 9.94
CA ASP A 86 -9.08 9.52 9.66
C ASP A 86 -7.58 9.56 9.28
N LYS A 87 -7.00 8.44 8.82
CA LYS A 87 -5.63 8.44 8.29
C LYS A 87 -5.50 9.48 7.18
N SER A 88 -4.52 10.37 7.32
CA SER A 88 -4.26 11.40 6.32
C SER A 88 -3.86 10.76 4.98
N PRO A 89 -4.36 11.28 3.84
CA PRO A 89 -3.96 10.78 2.54
C PRO A 89 -2.44 10.96 2.33
N PRO A 90 -1.80 10.10 1.53
CA PRO A 90 -0.36 10.22 1.28
C PRO A 90 -0.04 11.51 0.53
N ASP A 91 1.13 12.09 0.79
CA ASP A 91 1.61 13.35 0.18
C ASP A 91 1.61 13.32 -1.35
N SER A 92 1.74 12.13 -1.96
CA SER A 92 1.61 11.93 -3.41
C SER A 92 0.27 12.42 -3.97
N GLN A 93 -0.78 12.42 -3.15
CA GLN A 93 -2.14 12.86 -3.47
C GLN A 93 -2.43 14.31 -3.04
N SER A 94 -1.44 15.02 -2.47
CA SER A 94 -1.58 16.43 -2.12
C SER A 94 -1.96 17.29 -3.32
N VAL A 95 -2.61 18.42 -3.07
CA VAL A 95 -3.00 19.38 -4.12
C VAL A 95 -1.75 19.92 -4.81
N GLU A 96 -0.69 20.15 -4.05
CA GLU A 96 0.61 20.64 -4.51
C GLU A 96 1.28 19.64 -5.44
N SER A 97 1.31 18.35 -5.06
CA SER A 97 1.87 17.28 -5.90
C SER A 97 1.10 17.14 -7.21
N ARG A 98 -0.25 17.18 -7.16
CA ARG A 98 -1.10 17.13 -8.35
C ARG A 98 -0.86 18.31 -9.29
N ARG A 99 -0.85 19.52 -8.74
CA ARG A 99 -0.57 20.74 -9.50
C ARG A 99 0.80 20.70 -10.16
N ALA A 100 1.82 20.22 -9.44
CA ALA A 100 3.16 20.04 -9.99
C ALA A 100 3.18 19.08 -11.20
N GLN A 101 2.41 17.99 -11.15
CA GLN A 101 2.27 17.05 -12.27
C GLN A 101 1.52 17.66 -13.46
N GLU A 102 0.43 18.40 -13.21
CA GLU A 102 -0.34 19.10 -14.25
C GLU A 102 0.52 20.14 -14.99
N GLU A 103 1.23 20.98 -14.24
CA GLU A 103 2.17 21.96 -14.80
C GLU A 103 3.30 21.27 -15.59
N ALA A 104 3.82 20.14 -15.09
CA ALA A 104 4.86 19.39 -15.80
C ALA A 104 4.38 18.82 -17.14
N TRP A 105 3.15 18.31 -17.21
CA TRP A 105 2.54 17.86 -18.46
C TRP A 105 2.27 19.01 -19.43
N HIS A 106 1.85 20.18 -18.93
CA HIS A 106 1.67 21.37 -19.75
C HIS A 106 3.01 21.82 -20.38
N GLU A 107 4.10 21.86 -19.60
CA GLU A 107 5.44 22.18 -20.10
C GLU A 107 5.98 21.12 -21.07
N TYR A 108 5.62 19.85 -20.87
CA TYR A 108 5.98 18.77 -21.79
C TYR A 108 5.30 18.97 -23.15
N LEU A 109 4.00 19.27 -23.15
CA LEU A 109 3.21 19.51 -24.36
C LEU A 109 3.62 20.80 -25.09
N SER A 110 4.15 21.81 -24.37
CA SER A 110 4.69 23.04 -24.96
C SER A 110 6.11 22.89 -25.52
N GLY A 111 6.76 21.74 -25.32
CA GLY A 111 8.12 21.47 -25.76
C GLY A 111 9.22 22.01 -24.83
N ASN A 112 8.87 22.51 -23.63
CA ASN A 112 9.83 23.04 -22.66
C ASN A 112 10.39 21.94 -21.74
N SER A 113 11.38 21.20 -22.24
CA SER A 113 11.97 20.07 -21.51
C SER A 113 12.56 20.45 -20.14
N LYS A 114 13.11 21.65 -19.98
CA LYS A 114 13.65 22.12 -18.69
C LYS A 114 12.53 22.35 -17.67
N GLY A 115 11.43 22.98 -18.11
CA GLY A 115 10.23 23.16 -17.29
C GLY A 115 9.65 21.82 -16.85
N THR A 116 9.51 20.87 -17.76
CA THR A 116 8.99 19.52 -17.48
C THR A 116 9.75 18.83 -16.35
N VAL A 117 11.08 18.74 -16.45
CA VAL A 117 11.91 18.07 -15.43
C VAL A 117 11.80 18.78 -14.08
N SER A 118 11.83 20.11 -14.09
CA SER A 118 11.70 20.94 -12.87
C SER A 118 10.35 20.72 -12.18
N HIS A 119 9.23 20.77 -12.90
CA HIS A 119 7.91 20.59 -12.29
C HIS A 119 7.67 19.14 -11.83
N PHE A 120 8.08 18.13 -12.61
CA PHE A 120 8.00 16.74 -12.15
C PHE A 120 8.84 16.47 -10.90
N SER A 121 9.99 17.14 -10.73
CA SER A 121 10.83 16.98 -9.54
C SER A 121 10.18 17.50 -8.25
N LYS A 122 9.16 18.37 -8.37
CA LYS A 122 8.38 18.88 -7.23
C LYS A 122 7.23 17.94 -6.84
N ALA A 123 6.83 17.05 -7.73
CA ALA A 123 5.78 16.07 -7.45
C ALA A 123 6.26 15.02 -6.45
N LYS A 124 5.33 14.46 -5.68
CA LYS A 124 5.64 13.38 -4.73
C LYS A 124 5.31 12.03 -5.35
N TYR A 125 6.21 11.06 -5.17
CA TYR A 125 6.07 9.73 -5.74
C TYR A 125 5.12 8.90 -4.88
N HIS A 126 4.23 8.12 -5.49
CA HIS A 126 3.32 7.26 -4.75
C HIS A 126 4.03 5.95 -4.40
N ILE A 127 4.53 5.81 -3.17
CA ILE A 127 5.35 4.66 -2.76
C ILE A 127 4.55 3.37 -2.56
N ASP A 128 3.25 3.47 -2.27
CA ASP A 128 2.45 2.29 -1.89
C ASP A 128 2.35 1.26 -3.02
N VAL A 129 2.38 1.71 -4.28
CA VAL A 129 2.41 0.83 -5.46
C VAL A 129 3.69 -0.02 -5.56
N MET A 130 4.76 0.37 -4.87
CA MET A 130 6.06 -0.34 -4.89
C MET A 130 6.17 -1.40 -3.79
N THR A 131 5.21 -1.45 -2.85
CA THR A 131 5.20 -2.37 -1.72
C THR A 131 5.36 -3.83 -2.14
N ARG A 132 4.59 -4.26 -3.15
CA ARG A 132 4.64 -5.65 -3.65
C ARG A 132 5.97 -5.98 -4.31
N THR A 133 6.53 -5.02 -5.05
CA THR A 133 7.83 -5.19 -5.68
C THR A 133 8.95 -5.30 -4.65
N LEU A 134 8.91 -4.48 -3.59
CA LEU A 134 9.86 -4.61 -2.48
C LEU A 134 9.74 -5.97 -1.81
N GLN A 135 8.53 -6.42 -1.47
CA GLN A 135 8.32 -7.77 -0.90
C GLN A 135 8.93 -8.88 -1.77
N LYS A 136 8.78 -8.78 -3.10
CA LYS A 136 9.38 -9.70 -4.06
C LYS A 136 10.91 -9.67 -3.98
N ILE A 137 11.52 -8.48 -4.02
CA ILE A 137 12.99 -8.32 -3.91
C ILE A 137 13.51 -8.87 -2.58
N LEU A 138 12.81 -8.62 -1.47
CA LEU A 138 13.17 -9.13 -0.14
C LEU A 138 13.10 -10.66 -0.11
N ALA A 139 12.03 -11.26 -0.66
CA ALA A 139 11.89 -12.71 -0.74
C ALA A 139 12.99 -13.35 -1.62
N GLU A 140 13.31 -12.77 -2.78
CA GLU A 140 14.40 -13.19 -3.66
C GLU A 140 15.76 -13.16 -2.93
N ASN A 141 15.96 -12.16 -2.06
CA ASN A 141 17.18 -11.97 -1.28
C ASN A 141 17.18 -12.64 0.10
N LYS A 142 16.14 -13.43 0.42
CA LYS A 142 15.95 -14.12 1.71
C LYS A 142 15.98 -13.17 2.92
N ILE A 143 15.44 -11.97 2.76
CA ILE A 143 15.24 -11.01 3.84
C ILE A 143 13.86 -11.22 4.44
N GLU A 144 13.82 -11.28 5.77
CA GLU A 144 12.58 -11.43 6.49
C GLU A 144 11.74 -10.15 6.41
N PHE A 145 10.43 -10.32 6.22
CA PHE A 145 9.50 -9.22 6.35
C PHE A 145 8.16 -9.68 6.94
N MET A 146 7.42 -8.72 7.48
CA MET A 146 6.02 -8.89 7.86
C MET A 146 5.21 -7.65 7.49
N VAL A 147 3.89 -7.82 7.39
CA VAL A 147 2.95 -6.69 7.33
C VAL A 147 2.31 -6.52 8.71
N ALA A 148 2.44 -5.35 9.31
CA ALA A 148 1.78 -5.01 10.56
C ALA A 148 0.25 -5.01 10.37
N PRO A 149 -0.57 -5.21 11.43
CA PRO A 149 -2.01 -5.08 11.32
C PRO A 149 -2.45 -3.70 10.82
N TYR A 150 -1.77 -2.64 11.30
CA TYR A 150 -1.98 -1.25 10.92
C TYR A 150 -0.62 -0.57 10.66
N SER A 151 -0.14 0.34 11.53
CA SER A 151 1.16 1.02 11.37
C SER A 151 2.36 0.09 11.56
N ALA A 152 3.31 0.16 10.62
CA ALA A 152 4.63 -0.46 10.74
C ALA A 152 5.43 0.11 11.92
N THR A 153 5.41 1.42 12.11
CA THR A 153 6.12 2.13 13.19
C THR A 153 5.74 1.59 14.57
N ALA A 154 4.46 1.37 14.81
CA ALA A 154 3.96 0.83 16.07
C ALA A 154 4.38 -0.63 16.29
N GLN A 155 4.34 -1.44 15.22
CA GLN A 155 4.79 -2.83 15.27
C GLN A 155 6.29 -2.92 15.54
N LEU A 156 7.11 -2.07 14.90
CA LEU A 156 8.55 -1.96 15.16
C LEU A 156 8.83 -1.55 16.60
N ALA A 157 8.11 -0.58 17.14
CA ALA A 157 8.25 -0.17 18.53
C ALA A 157 7.86 -1.29 19.52
N TYR A 158 6.91 -2.16 19.16
CA TYR A 158 6.62 -3.38 19.92
C TYR A 158 7.79 -4.36 19.85
N LEU A 159 8.29 -4.67 18.64
CA LEU A 159 9.39 -5.61 18.43
C LEU A 159 10.68 -5.22 19.18
N LEU A 160 10.98 -3.92 19.22
CA LEU A 160 12.14 -3.35 19.93
C LEU A 160 12.04 -3.53 21.46
N LYS A 161 10.82 -3.52 22.00
CA LYS A 161 10.53 -3.56 23.45
C LYS A 161 10.26 -4.96 23.99
N LEU A 162 10.32 -5.98 23.14
CA LEU A 162 10.17 -7.37 23.56
C LEU A 162 11.31 -7.77 24.51
N GLU A 163 11.02 -8.65 25.48
CA GLU A 163 12.01 -9.12 26.47
C GLU A 163 13.21 -9.84 25.84
N ASP A 164 12.99 -10.55 24.74
CA ASP A 164 14.05 -11.20 23.95
C ASP A 164 14.66 -10.28 22.88
N GLN A 165 14.25 -9.00 22.82
CA GLN A 165 14.69 -7.97 21.89
C GLN A 165 14.82 -8.49 20.45
N TYR A 166 13.68 -8.67 19.77
CA TYR A 166 13.65 -9.17 18.39
C TYR A 166 14.45 -8.30 17.41
N ILE A 167 14.53 -6.99 17.69
CA ILE A 167 15.34 -6.02 16.95
C ILE A 167 16.12 -5.15 17.93
N ASP A 168 17.29 -4.66 17.50
CA ASP A 168 18.17 -3.78 18.28
C ASP A 168 17.97 -2.29 17.95
N ALA A 169 17.55 -1.99 16.72
CA ALA A 169 17.34 -0.62 16.25
C ALA A 169 16.18 -0.54 15.26
N VAL A 170 15.59 0.66 15.16
CA VAL A 170 14.51 0.95 14.21
C VAL A 170 15.03 1.94 13.16
N MET A 171 14.91 1.58 11.89
CA MET A 171 15.07 2.48 10.76
C MET A 171 13.70 3.01 10.34
N GLY A 172 13.53 4.33 10.37
CA GLY A 172 12.23 4.97 10.16
C GLY A 172 12.29 6.49 10.19
N ASN A 173 11.12 7.11 10.15
CA ASN A 173 10.97 8.55 10.34
C ASN A 173 10.91 8.92 11.85
N THR A 174 10.82 10.21 12.15
CA THR A 174 10.77 10.70 13.54
C THR A 174 9.42 10.43 14.26
N GLU A 175 8.39 9.90 13.58
CA GLU A 175 7.15 9.45 14.25
C GLU A 175 7.41 8.25 15.16
N CYS A 176 8.53 7.53 15.00
CA CYS A 176 8.96 6.49 15.93
C CYS A 176 9.04 7.01 17.39
N PHE A 177 9.36 8.30 17.59
CA PHE A 177 9.41 8.92 18.92
C PHE A 177 8.05 8.93 19.62
N LEU A 178 6.95 9.01 18.85
CA LEU A 178 5.57 8.96 19.36
C LEU A 178 5.24 7.60 19.96
N PHE A 179 5.90 6.53 19.48
CA PHE A 179 5.76 5.16 19.99
C PHE A 179 6.81 4.79 21.04
N GLY A 180 7.58 5.79 21.50
CA GLY A 180 8.61 5.65 22.53
C GLY A 180 9.81 4.85 22.06
N VAL A 181 10.23 5.02 20.81
CA VAL A 181 11.56 4.62 20.33
C VAL A 181 12.53 5.77 20.64
N ASP A 182 13.66 5.52 21.28
CA ASP A 182 14.56 6.60 21.72
C ASP A 182 15.59 6.99 20.65
N ARG A 183 16.00 6.04 19.81
CA ARG A 183 16.97 6.27 18.73
C ARG A 183 16.45 5.68 17.43
N VAL A 184 16.56 6.45 16.35
CA VAL A 184 16.05 6.09 15.04
C VAL A 184 17.17 6.20 14.01
N VAL A 185 17.34 5.16 13.20
CA VAL A 185 18.21 5.16 12.03
C VAL A 185 17.47 5.83 10.88
N THR A 186 18.05 6.85 10.27
CA THR A 186 17.44 7.57 9.14
C THR A 186 18.05 7.26 7.80
N ASP A 187 19.32 6.83 7.75
CA ASP A 187 19.96 6.50 6.49
C ASP A 187 21.12 5.52 6.67
N ILE A 188 21.39 4.76 5.61
CA ILE A 188 22.58 3.93 5.47
C ILE A 188 23.56 4.71 4.60
N ASN A 189 24.60 5.26 5.21
CA ASN A 189 25.62 6.02 4.49
C ASN A 189 26.66 5.07 3.90
N VAL A 190 26.44 4.67 2.64
CA VAL A 190 27.32 3.76 1.90
C VAL A 190 28.76 4.30 1.84
N ASN A 191 28.94 5.60 1.58
CA ASN A 191 30.26 6.23 1.46
C ASN A 191 31.08 6.17 2.75
N LYS A 192 30.42 6.32 3.91
CA LYS A 192 31.07 6.30 5.22
C LYS A 192 31.02 4.95 5.90
N SER A 193 30.35 3.95 5.30
CA SER A 193 30.06 2.65 5.93
C SER A 193 29.55 2.83 7.37
N ALA A 194 28.53 3.68 7.52
CA ALA A 194 27.96 4.06 8.81
C ALA A 194 26.44 4.26 8.69
N LEU A 195 25.72 4.03 9.77
CA LEU A 195 24.32 4.44 9.92
C LEU A 195 24.26 5.90 10.38
N THR A 196 23.26 6.61 9.88
CA THR A 196 22.88 7.94 10.37
C THR A 196 21.76 7.78 11.39
N LEU A 197 21.93 8.33 12.59
CA LEU A 197 20.98 8.21 13.70
C LEU A 197 20.53 9.55 14.22
N ILE A 198 19.36 9.51 14.85
CA ILE A 198 18.80 10.61 15.63
C ILE A 198 18.43 10.08 17.00
N SER A 199 18.76 10.84 18.04
CA SER A 199 18.34 10.59 19.42
C SER A 199 17.23 11.54 19.87
N LYS A 200 16.17 10.99 20.46
CA LYS A 200 15.07 11.74 21.05
C LYS A 200 15.53 12.62 22.21
N GLY A 201 16.36 12.07 23.11
CA GLY A 201 16.88 12.82 24.27
C GLY A 201 17.71 14.04 23.86
N VAL A 202 18.48 13.94 22.77
CA VAL A 202 19.22 15.09 22.22
C VAL A 202 18.26 16.18 21.74
N CYS A 203 17.14 15.78 21.12
CA CYS A 203 16.12 16.73 20.67
C CYS A 203 15.44 17.43 21.86
N GLU A 204 15.10 16.69 22.93
CA GLU A 204 14.53 17.21 24.17
C GLU A 204 15.47 18.22 24.86
N ASP A 205 16.76 17.88 24.96
CA ASP A 205 17.78 18.74 25.56
C ASP A 205 17.98 20.04 24.79
N LEU A 206 18.08 19.96 23.45
CA LEU A 206 18.27 21.12 22.59
C LEU A 206 17.05 22.06 22.58
N LEU A 207 15.85 21.49 22.60
CA LEU A 207 14.58 22.24 22.59
C LEU A 207 14.16 22.67 24.00
N LYS A 208 14.77 22.12 25.06
CA LYS A 208 14.43 22.33 26.47
C LYS A 208 12.97 21.99 26.77
N VAL A 209 12.53 20.84 26.27
CA VAL A 209 11.15 20.33 26.41
C VAL A 209 11.15 18.94 27.02
N ASN A 210 10.05 18.54 27.64
CA ASN A 210 9.82 17.17 28.06
C ASN A 210 9.16 16.36 26.93
N ASP A 211 9.05 15.05 27.12
CA ASP A 211 8.46 14.11 26.17
C ASP A 211 7.05 14.54 25.70
N ASP A 212 6.15 14.86 26.65
CA ASP A 212 4.78 15.30 26.32
C ASP A 212 4.75 16.54 25.43
N MET A 213 5.58 17.54 25.72
CA MET A 213 5.66 18.76 24.93
C MET A 213 6.25 18.49 23.54
N LEU A 214 7.25 17.62 23.42
CA LEU A 214 7.83 17.25 22.13
C LEU A 214 6.81 16.50 21.27
N ARG A 215 6.12 15.50 21.85
CA ARG A 215 5.03 14.76 21.18
C ARG A 215 3.94 15.70 20.68
N ASP A 216 3.44 16.57 21.54
CA ASP A 216 2.36 17.50 21.21
C ASP A 216 2.80 18.49 20.12
N ALA A 217 4.04 18.98 20.19
CA ALA A 217 4.61 19.85 19.16
C ALA A 217 4.80 19.12 17.81
N GLN A 218 5.24 17.85 17.81
CA GLN A 218 5.30 17.02 16.60
C GLN A 218 3.90 16.86 15.98
N LEU A 219 2.87 16.54 16.79
CA LEU A 219 1.49 16.39 16.30
C LEU A 219 0.95 17.70 15.69
N LEU A 220 1.29 18.86 16.25
CA LEU A 220 0.90 20.16 15.70
C LEU A 220 1.58 20.49 14.35
N LEU A 221 2.78 19.99 14.10
CA LEU A 221 3.49 20.19 12.84
C LEU A 221 2.93 19.38 11.67
N GLY A 222 2.01 18.45 11.96
CA GLY A 222 1.54 17.46 11.02
C GLY A 222 2.27 16.14 11.21
N THR A 223 1.51 15.05 11.21
CA THR A 223 1.96 13.65 11.23
C THR A 223 0.97 12.82 10.42
N SER A 224 1.20 11.53 10.24
CA SER A 224 0.17 10.65 9.67
C SER A 224 -1.16 10.73 10.45
N PHE A 225 -1.10 11.00 11.75
CA PHE A 225 -2.25 11.02 12.66
C PHE A 225 -2.99 12.36 12.71
N THR A 226 -2.30 13.47 12.42
CA THR A 226 -2.86 14.83 12.53
C THR A 226 -2.40 15.71 11.38
N PRO A 227 -3.29 16.56 10.79
CA PRO A 227 -2.83 17.59 9.88
C PRO A 227 -2.01 18.66 10.62
N THR A 228 -1.26 19.47 9.86
CA THR A 228 -0.60 20.66 10.44
C THR A 228 -1.65 21.56 11.09
N PHE A 229 -1.35 22.09 12.26
CA PHE A 229 -2.27 22.99 12.95
C PHE A 229 -2.51 24.26 12.09
N PRO A 230 -3.76 24.67 11.82
CA PRO A 230 -4.06 25.72 10.84
C PRO A 230 -3.33 27.05 11.07
N ILE A 231 -3.04 27.40 12.33
CA ILE A 231 -2.30 28.63 12.64
C ILE A 231 -0.84 28.55 12.19
N LEU A 232 -0.20 27.37 12.33
CA LEU A 232 1.17 27.14 11.83
C LEU A 232 1.22 27.12 10.31
N GLU A 233 0.15 26.66 9.67
CA GLU A 233 -0.01 26.68 8.22
C GLU A 233 -0.20 28.11 7.70
N ALA A 234 -1.06 28.92 8.33
CA ALA A 234 -1.24 30.32 8.00
C ALA A 234 0.07 31.12 8.14
N MET A 235 0.86 30.86 9.20
CA MET A 235 2.18 31.46 9.38
C MET A 235 3.18 31.06 8.28
N ALA A 236 3.04 29.84 7.73
CA ALA A 236 3.94 29.32 6.70
C ALA A 236 3.90 30.14 5.39
N THR A 237 2.86 30.95 5.19
CA THR A 237 2.75 31.86 4.03
C THR A 237 3.74 33.02 4.07
N THR A 238 4.23 33.40 5.25
CA THR A 238 5.10 34.58 5.45
C THR A 238 6.49 34.21 5.94
N LYS A 239 6.63 33.13 6.70
CA LYS A 239 7.92 32.61 7.20
C LYS A 239 7.93 31.08 7.21
N SER A 240 9.10 30.46 7.11
CA SER A 240 9.22 29.02 7.37
C SER A 240 8.78 28.71 8.80
N THR A 241 7.92 27.70 8.98
CA THR A 241 7.47 27.25 10.30
C THR A 241 8.09 25.90 10.67
N GLY A 242 8.51 25.77 11.92
CA GLY A 242 9.14 24.56 12.44
C GLY A 242 8.79 24.26 13.90
N ILE A 243 9.49 23.28 14.48
CA ILE A 243 9.21 22.76 15.83
C ILE A 243 9.27 23.84 16.92
N THR A 244 10.16 24.82 16.77
CA THR A 244 10.27 25.96 17.69
C THR A 244 9.02 26.84 17.68
N ASP A 245 8.36 27.02 16.53
CA ASP A 245 7.11 27.78 16.45
C ASP A 245 5.96 27.01 17.11
N ALA A 246 5.88 25.69 16.90
CA ALA A 246 4.89 24.83 17.54
C ALA A 246 5.01 24.85 19.07
N ILE A 247 6.25 24.75 19.60
CA ILE A 247 6.54 24.86 21.03
C ILE A 247 6.16 26.25 21.56
N THR A 248 6.41 27.31 20.78
CA THR A 248 6.05 28.68 21.18
C THR A 248 4.53 28.84 21.31
N LEU A 249 3.77 28.30 20.36
CA LEU A 249 2.30 28.30 20.45
C LEU A 249 1.79 27.52 21.68
N LEU A 250 2.35 26.35 21.95
CA LEU A 250 2.00 25.55 23.12
C LEU A 250 2.29 26.29 24.42
N ASN A 251 3.46 26.94 24.54
CA ASN A 251 3.80 27.75 25.71
C ASN A 251 2.81 28.92 25.92
N GLY A 252 2.32 29.52 24.83
CA GLY A 252 1.30 30.58 24.90
C GLY A 252 -0.09 30.08 25.32
N ALA A 253 -0.37 28.79 25.20
CA ALA A 253 -1.67 28.17 25.48
C ALA A 253 -1.60 27.15 26.63
N GLY A 254 -0.85 27.47 27.68
CA GLY A 254 -0.80 26.65 28.90
C GLY A 254 -0.23 25.25 28.70
N LYS A 255 0.58 25.04 27.65
CA LYS A 255 1.19 23.74 27.29
C LYS A 255 0.17 22.65 26.99
N SER A 256 -1.00 23.01 26.46
CA SER A 256 -2.07 22.07 26.13
C SER A 256 -2.64 22.34 24.74
N VAL A 257 -2.60 21.31 23.87
CA VAL A 257 -3.21 21.38 22.54
C VAL A 257 -4.71 21.66 22.62
N VAL A 258 -5.41 21.10 23.61
CA VAL A 258 -6.86 21.33 23.79
C VAL A 258 -7.14 22.79 24.16
N GLN A 259 -6.33 23.39 25.04
CA GLN A 259 -6.45 24.81 25.35
C GLN A 259 -6.10 25.69 24.14
N LEU A 260 -5.11 25.30 23.35
CA LEU A 260 -4.77 25.99 22.10
C LEU A 260 -5.92 25.96 21.09
N CYS A 261 -6.59 24.81 20.92
CA CYS A 261 -7.79 24.70 20.09
C CYS A 261 -8.92 25.58 20.61
N ASN A 262 -9.12 25.67 21.94
CA ASN A 262 -10.14 26.53 22.54
C ASN A 262 -9.82 28.01 22.34
N PHE A 263 -8.54 28.41 22.44
CA PHE A 263 -8.10 29.77 22.19
C PHE A 263 -8.35 30.19 20.72
N HIS A 264 -8.17 29.28 19.77
CA HIS A 264 -8.44 29.50 18.35
C HIS A 264 -9.79 28.94 17.88
N ARG A 265 -10.79 28.81 18.77
CA ARG A 265 -12.05 28.14 18.43
C ARG A 265 -12.79 28.79 17.27
N ASP A 266 -12.63 30.10 17.09
CA ASP A 266 -13.34 30.87 16.07
C ASP A 266 -12.60 30.87 14.71
N HIS A 267 -11.44 30.20 14.62
CA HIS A 267 -10.71 30.06 13.37
C HIS A 267 -11.41 29.05 12.43
N PRO A 268 -11.80 29.44 11.20
CA PRO A 268 -12.64 28.60 10.33
C PRO A 268 -12.06 27.21 10.06
N GLN A 269 -10.75 27.11 9.77
CA GLN A 269 -10.10 25.82 9.50
C GLN A 269 -9.97 24.94 10.74
N VAL A 270 -9.86 25.53 11.95
CA VAL A 270 -9.79 24.75 13.20
C VAL A 270 -11.14 24.07 13.46
N GLN A 271 -12.24 24.79 13.21
CA GLN A 271 -13.59 24.25 13.27
C GLN A 271 -13.84 23.19 12.18
N ALA A 272 -13.50 23.50 10.93
CA ALA A 272 -13.71 22.60 9.80
C ALA A 272 -13.01 21.24 9.99
N LEU A 273 -11.82 21.24 10.59
CA LEU A 273 -11.08 20.02 10.88
C LEU A 273 -11.55 19.31 12.16
N SER A 274 -12.34 19.96 13.01
CA SER A 274 -12.60 19.50 14.38
C SER A 274 -11.31 19.10 15.09
N TYR A 275 -10.29 19.98 15.02
CA TYR A 275 -8.89 19.62 15.31
C TYR A 275 -8.70 19.00 16.71
N ALA A 276 -9.41 19.51 17.72
CA ALA A 276 -9.34 18.98 19.08
C ALA A 276 -9.78 17.51 19.18
N ASP A 277 -10.77 17.10 18.39
CA ASP A 277 -11.23 15.71 18.32
C ASP A 277 -10.18 14.83 17.63
N ARG A 278 -9.69 15.26 16.47
CA ARG A 278 -8.60 14.56 15.74
C ARG A 278 -7.36 14.38 16.61
N TYR A 279 -6.98 15.41 17.36
CA TYR A 279 -5.86 15.33 18.29
C TYR A 279 -6.07 14.27 19.37
N LYS A 280 -7.26 14.23 20.00
CA LYS A 280 -7.59 13.19 20.99
C LYS A 280 -7.53 11.80 20.38
N LYS A 281 -8.11 11.61 19.19
CA LYS A 281 -8.06 10.33 18.46
C LYS A 281 -6.62 9.93 18.12
N ALA A 282 -5.77 10.88 17.73
CA ALA A 282 -4.36 10.62 17.47
C ALA A 282 -3.64 10.10 18.72
N ILE A 283 -3.83 10.75 19.88
CA ILE A 283 -3.27 10.28 21.16
C ILE A 283 -3.78 8.88 21.51
N MET A 284 -5.08 8.61 21.35
CA MET A 284 -5.65 7.29 21.62
C MET A 284 -5.11 6.23 20.66
N THR A 285 -4.95 6.57 19.37
CA THR A 285 -4.37 5.68 18.36
C THR A 285 -2.92 5.34 18.69
N ILE A 286 -2.11 6.32 19.10
CA ILE A 286 -0.71 6.11 19.48
C ILE A 286 -0.60 5.24 20.74
N ARG A 287 -1.41 5.51 21.77
CA ARG A 287 -1.38 4.79 23.07
C ARG A 287 -1.92 3.37 22.96
N HIS A 288 -3.00 3.17 22.21
CA HIS A 288 -3.74 1.92 22.08
C HIS A 288 -3.62 1.31 20.68
N HIS A 289 -2.50 1.56 20.01
CA HIS A 289 -2.28 1.06 18.65
C HIS A 289 -2.41 -0.47 18.60
N VAL A 290 -3.03 -0.98 17.55
CA VAL A 290 -3.20 -2.43 17.37
C VAL A 290 -1.96 -3.03 16.74
N ILE A 291 -1.37 -3.99 17.46
CA ILE A 291 -0.18 -4.73 17.06
C ILE A 291 -0.48 -6.22 16.95
N MET A 292 0.40 -6.94 16.26
CA MET A 292 0.41 -8.40 16.26
C MET A 292 1.45 -8.88 17.27
N GLU A 293 0.98 -9.60 18.29
CA GLU A 293 1.83 -10.22 19.29
C GLU A 293 2.53 -11.48 18.75
N LYS A 294 3.57 -11.95 19.44
CA LYS A 294 4.32 -13.16 19.06
C LYS A 294 3.46 -14.42 18.93
N ASN A 295 2.41 -14.53 19.72
CA ASN A 295 1.45 -15.63 19.70
C ASN A 295 0.46 -15.55 18.50
N GLY A 296 0.54 -14.48 17.69
CA GLY A 296 -0.35 -14.22 16.56
C GLY A 296 -1.64 -13.47 16.92
N VAL A 297 -1.85 -13.13 18.20
CA VAL A 297 -3.02 -12.36 18.65
C VAL A 297 -2.88 -10.92 18.16
N VAL A 298 -3.98 -10.37 17.64
CA VAL A 298 -4.06 -8.98 17.20
C VAL A 298 -4.91 -8.20 18.18
N ALA A 299 -4.27 -7.35 18.97
CA ALA A 299 -4.91 -6.62 20.05
C ALA A 299 -4.39 -5.17 20.18
N PRO A 300 -5.23 -4.25 20.70
CA PRO A 300 -4.78 -2.93 21.12
C PRO A 300 -3.76 -3.04 22.24
N ARG A 301 -2.69 -2.24 22.18
CA ARG A 301 -1.78 -2.07 23.33
C ARG A 301 -2.52 -1.44 24.50
N ASN A 302 -2.16 -1.82 25.73
CA ASN A 302 -2.76 -1.29 26.97
C ASN A 302 -4.29 -1.41 26.94
N PHE A 303 -4.80 -2.59 26.58
CA PHE A 303 -6.23 -2.82 26.39
C PHE A 303 -7.06 -2.48 27.64
N ASP A 304 -6.53 -2.74 28.84
CA ASP A 304 -7.21 -2.46 30.11
C ASP A 304 -7.46 -0.96 30.35
N GLU A 305 -6.68 -0.10 29.70
CA GLU A 305 -6.81 1.37 29.77
C GLU A 305 -7.53 1.95 28.55
N ALA A 306 -7.86 1.12 27.55
CA ALA A 306 -8.47 1.57 26.32
C ALA A 306 -9.96 1.89 26.55
N PRO A 307 -10.49 2.94 25.90
CA PRO A 307 -11.90 3.28 26.01
C PRO A 307 -12.75 2.23 25.23
N GLY A 308 -14.04 2.11 25.56
CA GLY A 308 -14.92 1.09 24.96
C GLY A 308 -15.20 1.27 23.46
N ASP A 309 -14.84 2.41 22.90
CA ASP A 309 -15.09 2.89 21.54
C ASP A 309 -13.82 2.86 20.66
N VAL A 310 -12.91 1.90 20.88
CA VAL A 310 -11.66 1.72 20.10
C VAL A 310 -11.86 1.77 18.58
N HIS A 311 -13.01 1.28 18.11
CA HIS A 311 -13.37 1.26 16.69
C HIS A 311 -13.51 2.65 16.06
N GLU A 312 -13.69 3.71 16.85
CA GLU A 312 -13.77 5.10 16.34
C GLU A 312 -12.42 5.67 15.91
N PHE A 313 -11.31 5.14 16.41
CA PHE A 313 -9.97 5.62 16.05
C PHE A 313 -9.10 4.55 15.37
N VAL A 314 -9.25 3.27 15.70
CA VAL A 314 -8.53 2.18 15.02
C VAL A 314 -9.28 1.69 13.77
N GLY A 315 -10.61 1.62 13.84
CA GLY A 315 -11.45 1.06 12.78
C GLY A 315 -12.06 -0.29 13.14
N GLN A 316 -12.81 -0.86 12.20
CA GLN A 316 -13.59 -2.08 12.41
C GLN A 316 -12.70 -3.32 12.51
N ARG A 317 -12.93 -4.17 13.51
CA ARG A 317 -12.13 -5.38 13.77
C ARG A 317 -12.41 -6.47 12.74
N LEU A 318 -11.35 -6.95 12.10
CA LEU A 318 -11.38 -8.14 11.23
C LEU A 318 -10.98 -9.41 12.00
N PRO A 319 -11.31 -10.61 11.49
CA PRO A 319 -10.86 -11.87 12.08
C PRO A 319 -9.34 -12.00 12.09
N GLU A 320 -8.78 -12.64 13.12
CA GLU A 320 -7.33 -12.84 13.28
C GLU A 320 -6.70 -13.62 12.12
N GLU A 321 -7.42 -14.59 11.56
CA GLU A 321 -6.98 -15.34 10.38
C GLU A 321 -6.70 -14.41 9.18
N LEU A 322 -7.49 -13.35 9.02
CA LEU A 322 -7.29 -12.39 7.94
C LEU A 322 -6.03 -11.55 8.16
N PHE A 323 -5.78 -11.14 9.41
CA PHE A 323 -4.53 -10.47 9.77
C PHE A 323 -3.32 -11.38 9.61
N PHE A 324 -3.45 -12.69 9.85
CA PHE A 324 -2.39 -13.64 9.56
C PHE A 324 -2.03 -13.65 8.06
N TYR A 325 -3.02 -13.75 7.17
CA TYR A 325 -2.77 -13.67 5.73
C TYR A 325 -2.17 -12.33 5.27
N ILE A 326 -2.61 -11.22 5.88
CA ILE A 326 -2.02 -9.90 5.64
C ILE A 326 -0.56 -9.89 6.10
N SER A 327 -0.26 -10.39 7.31
CA SER A 327 1.08 -10.38 7.89
C SER A 327 2.13 -11.11 7.06
N LYS A 328 1.72 -12.17 6.36
CA LYS A 328 2.56 -12.93 5.43
C LYS A 328 2.63 -12.33 4.02
N GLY A 329 1.97 -11.20 3.79
CA GLY A 329 1.86 -10.59 2.46
C GLY A 329 1.03 -11.43 1.48
N LEU A 330 0.20 -12.37 1.92
CA LEU A 330 -0.66 -13.14 1.02
C LEU A 330 -1.85 -12.30 0.53
N LEU A 331 -2.37 -11.44 1.41
CA LEU A 331 -3.45 -10.50 1.10
C LEU A 331 -2.97 -9.06 1.28
N GLY A 332 -3.24 -8.19 0.30
CA GLY A 332 -2.98 -6.76 0.44
C GLY A 332 -4.04 -6.05 1.29
N PRO A 333 -3.70 -4.94 1.97
CA PRO A 333 -4.63 -4.26 2.88
C PRO A 333 -5.77 -3.51 2.16
N GLN A 334 -5.65 -3.26 0.85
CA GLN A 334 -6.57 -2.40 0.11
C GLN A 334 -8.03 -2.87 0.13
N ILE A 335 -8.31 -4.15 -0.19
CA ILE A 335 -9.69 -4.68 -0.21
C ILE A 335 -10.27 -4.71 1.22
N PRO A 336 -9.53 -5.20 2.25
CA PRO A 336 -9.93 -5.04 3.64
C PRO A 336 -10.22 -3.58 4.05
N ASN A 337 -9.40 -2.61 3.65
CA ASN A 337 -9.61 -1.19 3.96
C ASN A 337 -10.93 -0.68 3.38
N TRP A 338 -11.24 -1.00 2.12
CA TRP A 338 -12.52 -0.64 1.51
C TRP A 338 -13.70 -1.19 2.29
N LEU A 339 -13.56 -2.40 2.82
CA LEU A 339 -14.62 -3.07 3.57
C LEU A 339 -14.81 -2.46 4.97
N THR A 340 -13.72 -2.14 5.67
CA THR A 340 -13.77 -1.53 7.02
C THR A 340 -14.18 -0.07 6.97
N SER A 341 -13.68 0.71 6.01
CA SER A 341 -14.04 2.13 5.82
C SER A 341 -15.47 2.30 5.29
N GLY A 342 -15.92 1.41 4.39
CA GLY A 342 -17.19 1.58 3.68
C GLY A 342 -17.08 2.48 2.45
N GLU A 343 -15.86 2.83 2.03
CA GLU A 343 -15.60 3.70 0.89
C GLU A 343 -14.37 3.27 0.07
N ILE A 344 -14.42 3.58 -1.22
CA ILE A 344 -13.32 3.45 -2.18
C ILE A 344 -13.05 4.85 -2.71
N VAL A 345 -11.97 5.46 -2.22
CA VAL A 345 -11.47 6.73 -2.76
C VAL A 345 -10.57 6.44 -3.95
N LEU A 346 -11.02 6.81 -5.15
CA LEU A 346 -10.24 6.70 -6.37
C LEU A 346 -9.41 7.97 -6.55
N ASN A 347 -8.12 7.79 -6.79
CA ASN A 347 -7.19 8.88 -7.04
C ASN A 347 -6.62 8.77 -8.45
N LEU A 348 -6.28 9.93 -9.04
CA LEU A 348 -5.45 9.97 -10.24
C LEU A 348 -4.09 9.40 -9.89
N ALA A 349 -3.66 8.34 -10.59
CA ALA A 349 -2.34 7.76 -10.36
C ALA A 349 -1.26 8.81 -10.65
N GLY A 350 -0.22 8.85 -9.81
CA GLY A 350 0.87 9.81 -9.96
C GLY A 350 1.49 9.71 -11.35
N GLY A 351 1.68 10.86 -12.00
CA GLY A 351 2.22 10.91 -13.36
C GLY A 351 1.20 10.69 -14.46
N SER A 352 0.00 10.18 -14.17
CA SER A 352 -1.02 9.97 -15.19
C SER A 352 -1.64 11.30 -15.62
N TYR A 353 -1.85 11.46 -16.92
CA TYR A 353 -2.61 12.59 -17.44
C TYR A 353 -4.11 12.33 -17.25
N ASP A 354 -4.83 13.30 -16.67
CA ASP A 354 -6.26 13.19 -16.45
C ASP A 354 -7.02 13.28 -17.78
N SER A 355 -7.40 12.11 -18.30
CA SER A 355 -8.05 11.95 -19.60
C SER A 355 -9.37 11.21 -19.47
N GLU A 356 -10.30 11.49 -20.37
CA GLU A 356 -11.60 10.81 -20.43
C GLU A 356 -11.50 9.27 -20.53
N PRO A 357 -10.58 8.68 -21.33
CA PRO A 357 -10.35 7.24 -21.33
C PRO A 357 -9.92 6.70 -19.95
N TYR A 358 -9.04 7.42 -19.25
CA TYR A 358 -8.56 7.01 -17.93
C TYR A 358 -9.66 7.11 -16.88
N ARG A 359 -10.47 8.18 -16.90
CA ARG A 359 -11.66 8.34 -16.05
C ARG A 359 -12.64 7.18 -16.27
N ARG A 360 -12.95 6.86 -17.52
CA ARG A 360 -13.83 5.73 -17.87
C ARG A 360 -13.28 4.40 -17.33
N LEU A 361 -11.99 4.14 -17.54
CA LEU A 361 -11.34 2.94 -17.04
C LEU A 361 -11.47 2.82 -15.52
N MET A 362 -11.08 3.87 -14.79
CA MET A 362 -11.02 3.86 -13.33
C MET A 362 -12.40 3.83 -12.68
N ILE A 363 -13.34 4.62 -13.18
CA ILE A 363 -14.66 4.83 -12.56
C ILE A 363 -15.65 3.73 -12.99
N GLN A 364 -15.64 3.35 -14.28
CA GLN A 364 -16.65 2.42 -14.83
C GLN A 364 -16.07 1.01 -14.99
N SER A 365 -15.01 0.87 -15.79
CA SER A 365 -14.57 -0.45 -16.26
C SER A 365 -13.95 -1.31 -15.16
N LEU A 366 -13.16 -0.72 -14.26
CA LEU A 366 -12.54 -1.45 -13.14
C LEU A 366 -13.50 -1.67 -11.97
N ASN A 367 -14.64 -0.98 -11.90
CA ASN A 367 -15.56 -1.09 -10.78
C ASN A 367 -16.10 -2.52 -10.62
N ARG A 368 -16.34 -3.21 -11.73
CA ARG A 368 -16.76 -4.63 -11.72
C ARG A 368 -15.77 -5.53 -10.98
N TYR A 369 -14.47 -5.27 -11.13
CA TYR A 369 -13.42 -6.07 -10.48
C TYR A 369 -13.31 -5.77 -9.00
N ARG A 370 -13.54 -4.50 -8.59
CA ARG A 370 -13.62 -4.13 -7.17
C ARG A 370 -14.80 -4.83 -6.50
N THR A 371 -15.95 -4.86 -7.18
CA THR A 371 -17.15 -5.57 -6.72
C THR A 371 -16.90 -7.07 -6.56
N GLU A 372 -16.31 -7.73 -7.55
CA GLU A 372 -15.95 -9.16 -7.47
C GLU A 372 -14.99 -9.45 -6.31
N ALA A 373 -13.94 -8.63 -6.16
CA ALA A 373 -12.94 -8.79 -5.12
C ALA A 373 -13.53 -8.62 -3.70
N LEU A 374 -14.34 -7.57 -3.50
CA LEU A 374 -15.06 -7.34 -2.24
C LEU A 374 -16.01 -8.49 -1.91
N LYS A 375 -16.74 -8.99 -2.92
CA LYS A 375 -17.68 -10.11 -2.74
C LYS A 375 -16.97 -11.38 -2.28
N ILE A 376 -15.89 -11.76 -2.96
CA ILE A 376 -15.11 -12.97 -2.63
C ILE A 376 -14.60 -12.92 -1.19
N LEU A 377 -14.09 -11.77 -0.75
CA LEU A 377 -13.62 -11.59 0.62
C LEU A 377 -14.78 -11.64 1.62
N ALA A 378 -15.83 -10.84 1.39
CA ALA A 378 -16.94 -10.68 2.33
C ALA A 378 -17.73 -11.97 2.58
N GLU A 379 -17.86 -12.86 1.59
CA GLU A 379 -18.57 -14.15 1.71
C GLU A 379 -18.02 -15.10 2.80
N SER A 380 -16.78 -14.88 3.22
CA SER A 380 -16.14 -15.66 4.29
C SER A 380 -16.15 -14.94 5.64
N LEU A 381 -16.70 -13.73 5.70
CA LEU A 381 -16.72 -12.88 6.89
C LEU A 381 -18.12 -12.83 7.52
N HIS A 382 -18.20 -12.21 8.71
CA HIS A 382 -19.48 -11.99 9.40
C HIS A 382 -20.49 -11.24 8.52
N TYR A 383 -21.79 -11.52 8.70
CA TYR A 383 -22.88 -10.93 7.91
C TYR A 383 -22.82 -9.40 7.83
N TYR A 384 -22.36 -8.75 8.91
CA TYR A 384 -22.08 -7.31 8.95
C TYR A 384 -21.35 -6.82 7.70
N TYR A 385 -20.29 -7.52 7.27
CA TYR A 385 -19.49 -7.18 6.10
C TYR A 385 -20.16 -7.56 4.79
N GLN A 386 -21.00 -8.59 4.78
CA GLN A 386 -21.73 -9.05 3.60
C GLN A 386 -22.87 -8.11 3.20
N SER A 387 -23.44 -7.38 4.16
CA SER A 387 -24.55 -6.43 3.94
C SER A 387 -24.09 -5.00 3.70
N ARG A 388 -22.78 -4.72 3.70
CA ARG A 388 -22.28 -3.35 3.52
C ARG A 388 -22.54 -2.82 2.10
N VAL A 389 -22.79 -1.52 2.05
CA VAL A 389 -22.81 -0.71 0.83
C VAL A 389 -21.55 0.13 0.83
N ILE A 390 -20.72 -0.04 -0.19
CA ILE A 390 -19.44 0.66 -0.31
C ILE A 390 -19.61 1.83 -1.27
N LYS A 391 -19.31 3.05 -0.82
CA LYS A 391 -19.35 4.25 -1.67
C LYS A 391 -18.08 4.35 -2.50
N VAL A 392 -18.19 4.78 -3.75
CA VAL A 392 -17.02 5.00 -4.62
C VAL A 392 -16.91 6.49 -4.92
N GLU A 393 -15.82 7.10 -4.47
CA GLU A 393 -15.56 8.53 -4.58
C GLU A 393 -14.41 8.79 -5.57
N PRO A 394 -14.69 9.31 -6.78
CA PRO A 394 -13.67 9.67 -7.73
C PRO A 394 -13.02 11.01 -7.41
N TRP A 395 -11.78 11.19 -7.86
CA TRP A 395 -11.06 12.48 -7.75
C TRP A 395 -11.68 13.62 -8.58
N VAL A 396 -12.60 13.28 -9.49
CA VAL A 396 -13.29 14.24 -10.36
C VAL A 396 -14.60 14.69 -9.69
N PRO A 397 -14.89 16.01 -9.65
CA PRO A 397 -16.17 16.50 -9.15
C PRO A 397 -17.31 16.03 -10.07
N GLN A 398 -18.08 15.05 -9.62
CA GLN A 398 -19.27 14.54 -10.32
C GLN A 398 -20.30 13.99 -9.33
N ASP A 399 -21.52 13.76 -9.78
CA ASP A 399 -22.54 13.09 -8.98
C ASP A 399 -22.14 11.63 -8.72
N THR A 400 -21.91 11.29 -7.45
CA THR A 400 -21.51 9.96 -6.97
C THR A 400 -22.68 9.15 -6.43
N SER A 401 -23.91 9.68 -6.47
CA SER A 401 -25.10 9.01 -5.91
C SER A 401 -25.34 7.60 -6.48
N SER A 402 -24.97 7.38 -7.74
CA SER A 402 -25.06 6.08 -8.43
C SER A 402 -23.83 5.19 -8.27
N LEU A 403 -22.72 5.71 -7.74
CA LEU A 403 -21.44 5.01 -7.62
C LEU A 403 -21.35 4.29 -6.27
N THR A 404 -22.17 3.26 -6.11
CA THR A 404 -22.16 2.40 -4.92
C THR A 404 -22.01 0.93 -5.30
N ILE A 405 -21.35 0.17 -4.43
CA ILE A 405 -21.21 -1.29 -4.53
C ILE A 405 -22.02 -1.92 -3.41
N GLU A 406 -23.13 -2.55 -3.76
CA GLU A 406 -23.94 -3.34 -2.84
C GLU A 406 -23.46 -4.80 -2.83
N ILE A 407 -22.67 -5.17 -1.82
CA ILE A 407 -22.05 -6.51 -1.71
C ILE A 407 -23.11 -7.61 -1.67
N ARG A 408 -24.23 -7.35 -0.98
CA ARG A 408 -25.35 -8.27 -0.85
C ARG A 408 -25.94 -8.65 -2.22
N ASN A 409 -26.13 -7.67 -3.11
CA ASN A 409 -26.79 -7.87 -4.40
C ASN A 409 -25.85 -8.42 -5.47
N THR A 410 -24.56 -8.50 -5.16
CA THR A 410 -23.56 -9.09 -6.05
C THR A 410 -23.70 -10.62 -6.07
N PRO A 411 -23.66 -11.27 -7.26
CA PRO A 411 -23.75 -12.73 -7.38
C PRO A 411 -22.71 -13.47 -6.52
N ALA A 412 -23.11 -14.60 -5.96
CA ALA A 412 -22.24 -15.36 -5.07
C ALA A 412 -21.15 -16.13 -5.83
N MET A 413 -19.92 -16.11 -5.31
CA MET A 413 -18.76 -16.78 -5.93
C MET A 413 -18.38 -18.07 -5.22
N LYS A 414 -18.60 -18.16 -3.91
CA LYS A 414 -18.26 -19.33 -3.08
C LYS A 414 -18.75 -20.66 -3.66
N GLY A 415 -19.97 -20.69 -4.19
CA GLY A 415 -20.55 -21.90 -4.81
C GLY A 415 -19.77 -22.38 -6.04
N LYS A 416 -19.42 -21.44 -6.94
CA LYS A 416 -18.62 -21.72 -8.15
C LYS A 416 -17.20 -22.18 -7.80
N LEU A 417 -16.59 -21.56 -6.79
CA LEU A 417 -15.19 -21.80 -6.45
C LEU A 417 -14.97 -23.00 -5.52
N ALA A 418 -16.01 -23.48 -4.84
CA ALA A 418 -15.92 -24.58 -3.88
C ALA A 418 -15.51 -25.93 -4.51
N GLN A 419 -15.63 -26.06 -5.83
CA GLN A 419 -15.29 -27.28 -6.56
C GLN A 419 -13.78 -27.45 -6.76
N TRP A 420 -13.01 -26.37 -6.83
CA TRP A 420 -11.56 -26.38 -6.97
C TRP A 420 -10.86 -26.87 -5.70
N LYS A 421 -10.75 -28.20 -5.54
CA LYS A 421 -9.97 -28.88 -4.50
C LYS A 421 -9.28 -30.13 -5.06
N VAL A 422 -8.54 -29.95 -6.15
CA VAL A 422 -7.70 -30.99 -6.76
C VAL A 422 -6.54 -31.31 -5.83
N ARG A 423 -6.18 -32.60 -5.67
CA ARG A 423 -5.19 -33.07 -4.68
C ARG A 423 -4.26 -34.14 -5.24
N GLY A 424 -3.16 -34.37 -4.52
CA GLY A 424 -2.28 -35.52 -4.69
C GLY A 424 -1.72 -35.66 -6.11
N PRO A 425 -1.78 -36.85 -6.73
CA PRO A 425 -1.08 -37.12 -8.00
C PRO A 425 -1.59 -36.26 -9.16
N ASP A 426 -2.84 -35.80 -9.10
CA ASP A 426 -3.38 -34.90 -10.13
C ASP A 426 -2.73 -33.51 -10.07
N ILE A 427 -2.37 -33.01 -8.89
CA ILE A 427 -1.60 -31.76 -8.75
C ILE A 427 -0.14 -31.97 -9.17
N GLU A 428 0.46 -33.10 -8.78
CA GLU A 428 1.82 -33.44 -9.19
C GLU A 428 1.94 -33.47 -10.72
N SER A 429 0.93 -33.97 -11.42
CA SER A 429 0.89 -33.99 -12.90
C SER A 429 0.90 -32.59 -13.53
N VAL A 430 0.32 -31.59 -12.87
CA VAL A 430 0.36 -30.18 -13.31
C VAL A 430 1.77 -29.62 -13.16
N LEU A 431 2.46 -29.99 -12.08
CA LEU A 431 3.77 -29.45 -11.73
C LEU A 431 4.95 -30.19 -12.38
N SER A 432 4.78 -31.47 -12.71
CA SER A 432 5.80 -32.31 -13.33
C SER A 432 6.11 -31.95 -14.78
N ASN A 433 5.24 -31.19 -15.45
CA ASN A 433 5.49 -30.65 -16.78
C ASN A 433 6.60 -29.60 -16.73
N THR A 434 7.85 -30.05 -16.92
CA THR A 434 9.07 -29.24 -16.86
C THR A 434 9.29 -28.32 -18.06
N SER A 435 8.49 -28.43 -19.12
CA SER A 435 8.61 -27.59 -20.31
C SER A 435 8.25 -26.13 -20.08
N ASP A 436 7.36 -25.85 -19.13
CA ASP A 436 6.85 -24.51 -18.86
C ASP A 436 7.31 -24.04 -17.48
N SER A 437 7.94 -22.88 -17.36
CA SER A 437 8.33 -22.31 -16.05
C SER A 437 7.19 -21.54 -15.36
N ILE A 438 6.13 -21.20 -16.11
CA ILE A 438 5.05 -20.30 -15.69
C ILE A 438 3.86 -21.12 -15.17
N LEU A 439 3.42 -20.86 -13.93
CA LEU A 439 2.36 -21.64 -13.28
C LEU A 439 1.01 -21.47 -13.98
N PHE A 440 0.68 -20.24 -14.39
CA PHE A 440 -0.54 -19.98 -15.15
C PHE A 440 -0.62 -20.79 -16.45
N LEU A 441 0.51 -20.88 -17.18
CA LEU A 441 0.59 -21.63 -18.43
C LEU A 441 0.37 -23.12 -18.19
N ARG A 442 1.01 -23.69 -17.17
CA ARG A 442 0.81 -25.10 -16.76
C ARG A 442 -0.66 -25.39 -16.45
N CYS A 443 -1.30 -24.54 -15.65
CA CYS A 443 -2.71 -24.68 -15.30
C CYS A 443 -3.61 -24.63 -16.54
N LEU A 444 -3.41 -23.67 -17.45
CA LEU A 444 -4.21 -23.54 -18.67
C LEU A 444 -4.05 -24.76 -19.59
N ARG A 445 -2.82 -25.23 -19.81
CA ARG A 445 -2.55 -26.41 -20.65
C ARG A 445 -3.11 -27.70 -20.05
N THR A 446 -3.06 -27.85 -18.73
CA THR A 446 -3.66 -29.02 -18.07
C THR A 446 -5.18 -29.05 -18.28
N LEU A 447 -5.85 -27.88 -18.28
CA LEU A 447 -7.29 -27.79 -18.57
C LEU A 447 -7.64 -27.97 -20.06
N GLN A 448 -6.66 -28.07 -20.97
CA GLN A 448 -6.91 -28.50 -22.35
C GLN A 448 -7.05 -30.02 -22.47
N ASP A 449 -6.52 -30.78 -21.51
CA ASP A 449 -6.66 -32.23 -21.48
C ASP A 449 -8.07 -32.62 -21.02
N GLU A 450 -8.85 -33.20 -21.94
CA GLU A 450 -10.20 -33.71 -21.68
C GLU A 450 -10.24 -34.78 -20.57
N GLN A 451 -9.12 -35.47 -20.31
CA GLN A 451 -9.03 -36.45 -19.23
C GLN A 451 -8.86 -35.82 -17.85
N PHE A 452 -8.34 -34.60 -17.78
CA PHE A 452 -8.09 -33.90 -16.52
C PHE A 452 -9.35 -33.19 -16.01
N THR A 453 -10.14 -32.57 -16.89
CA THR A 453 -11.33 -31.79 -16.53
C THR A 453 -12.29 -32.52 -15.58
N PRO A 454 -12.64 -33.80 -15.76
CA PRO A 454 -13.51 -34.52 -14.83
C PRO A 454 -12.94 -34.65 -13.41
N LYS A 455 -11.61 -34.64 -13.27
CA LYS A 455 -10.91 -34.77 -11.98
C LYS A 455 -10.94 -33.49 -11.16
N THR A 456 -11.19 -32.36 -11.82
CA THR A 456 -11.32 -31.06 -11.15
C THR A 456 -12.61 -30.93 -10.34
N PHE A 457 -13.61 -31.78 -10.60
CA PHE A 457 -14.87 -31.82 -9.87
C PHE A 457 -14.80 -32.78 -8.69
N VAL A 458 -14.75 -32.23 -7.49
CA VAL A 458 -14.74 -33.02 -6.26
C VAL A 458 -16.10 -33.66 -6.02
N LYS A 459 -16.15 -34.99 -6.01
CA LYS A 459 -17.35 -35.75 -5.64
C LYS A 459 -17.44 -35.87 -4.12
N GLY A 460 -18.44 -35.23 -3.51
CA GLY A 460 -18.77 -35.38 -2.09
C GLY A 460 -18.02 -34.45 -1.12
N LYS A 461 -18.20 -34.69 0.18
CA LYS A 461 -17.55 -33.92 1.25
C LYS A 461 -16.12 -34.43 1.45
N GLN A 462 -15.14 -33.60 1.12
CA GLN A 462 -13.73 -33.91 1.39
C GLN A 462 -13.39 -33.77 2.87
N GLU A 463 -12.48 -34.62 3.35
CA GLU A 463 -11.88 -34.52 4.68
C GLU A 463 -11.09 -33.21 4.83
N TYR A 464 -11.17 -32.61 6.02
CA TYR A 464 -10.44 -31.40 6.39
C TYR A 464 -9.03 -31.76 6.91
N PRO A 465 -7.96 -31.00 6.55
CA PRO A 465 -7.98 -29.81 5.71
C PRO A 465 -8.25 -30.13 4.24
N ALA A 466 -8.91 -29.18 3.57
CA ALA A 466 -9.36 -29.34 2.19
C ALA A 466 -8.21 -29.45 1.17
N LEU A 467 -7.03 -28.94 1.52
CA LEU A 467 -5.78 -28.98 0.77
C LEU A 467 -4.68 -29.20 1.82
N ARG A 468 -3.69 -30.02 1.52
CA ARG A 468 -2.68 -30.53 2.47
C ARG A 468 -1.29 -29.99 2.21
N THR A 469 -0.95 -29.65 0.96
CA THR A 469 0.39 -29.17 0.58
C THR A 469 0.32 -27.72 0.07
N ALA A 470 1.47 -27.02 0.10
CA ALA A 470 1.57 -25.67 -0.46
C ALA A 470 1.25 -25.65 -1.96
N ASP A 471 1.73 -26.65 -2.69
CA ASP A 471 1.46 -26.85 -4.11
C ASP A 471 -0.03 -27.00 -4.42
N GLU A 472 -0.75 -27.78 -3.60
CA GLU A 472 -2.20 -27.92 -3.70
C GLU A 472 -2.89 -26.56 -3.49
N VAL A 473 -2.44 -25.74 -2.54
CA VAL A 473 -2.99 -24.39 -2.31
C VAL A 473 -2.72 -23.47 -3.49
N LEU A 474 -1.50 -23.44 -4.00
CA LEU A 474 -1.10 -22.58 -5.11
C LEU A 474 -1.88 -22.90 -6.40
N VAL A 475 -1.86 -24.15 -6.84
CA VAL A 475 -2.51 -24.57 -8.09
C VAL A 475 -4.02 -24.35 -8.04
N ASN A 476 -4.68 -24.72 -6.93
CA ASN A 476 -6.12 -24.48 -6.80
C ASN A 476 -6.45 -22.99 -6.72
N SER A 477 -5.57 -22.15 -6.16
CA SER A 477 -5.76 -20.70 -6.15
C SER A 477 -5.69 -20.11 -7.56
N VAL A 478 -4.76 -20.60 -8.40
CA VAL A 478 -4.68 -20.21 -9.82
C VAL A 478 -5.92 -20.65 -10.58
N PHE A 479 -6.40 -21.88 -10.41
CA PHE A 479 -7.64 -22.33 -11.05
C PHE A 479 -8.85 -21.49 -10.64
N ARG A 480 -8.97 -21.16 -9.35
CA ARG A 480 -10.02 -20.27 -8.86
C ARG A 480 -9.91 -18.89 -9.50
N PHE A 481 -8.70 -18.32 -9.59
CA PHE A 481 -8.48 -17.04 -10.27
C PHE A 481 -8.92 -17.12 -11.74
N LEU A 482 -8.48 -18.12 -12.49
CA LEU A 482 -8.84 -18.29 -13.91
C LEU A 482 -10.35 -18.42 -14.12
N HIS A 483 -11.05 -19.12 -13.21
CA HIS A 483 -12.50 -19.24 -13.22
C HIS A 483 -13.18 -17.89 -12.87
N VAL A 484 -12.77 -17.21 -11.79
CA VAL A 484 -13.30 -15.87 -11.43
C VAL A 484 -13.15 -14.88 -12.59
N ARG A 485 -12.00 -14.90 -13.27
CA ARG A 485 -11.72 -14.01 -14.40
C ARG A 485 -12.41 -14.43 -15.70
N GLY A 486 -13.07 -15.59 -15.76
CA GLY A 486 -13.76 -16.09 -16.95
C GLY A 486 -12.82 -16.61 -18.06
N TYR A 487 -11.58 -16.94 -17.72
CA TYR A 487 -10.68 -17.70 -18.59
C TYR A 487 -11.09 -19.18 -18.65
N VAL A 488 -11.77 -19.65 -17.59
CA VAL A 488 -12.33 -20.98 -17.45
C VAL A 488 -13.83 -20.84 -17.17
N ASP A 489 -14.64 -21.70 -17.77
CA ASP A 489 -16.09 -21.73 -17.57
C ASP A 489 -16.53 -22.61 -16.38
N ASP A 490 -17.85 -22.63 -16.11
CA ASP A 490 -18.43 -23.44 -15.03
C ASP A 490 -18.27 -24.97 -15.28
N LYS A 491 -17.85 -25.39 -16.47
CA LYS A 491 -17.53 -26.80 -16.81
C LYS A 491 -16.03 -27.08 -16.70
N HIS A 492 -15.26 -26.13 -16.18
CA HIS A 492 -13.80 -26.20 -16.05
C HIS A 492 -13.07 -26.34 -17.39
N ALA A 493 -13.69 -25.87 -18.48
CA ALA A 493 -13.09 -25.82 -19.81
C ALA A 493 -12.55 -24.42 -20.13
N LEU A 494 -11.50 -24.34 -20.97
CA LEU A 494 -10.96 -23.06 -21.42
C LEU A 494 -11.97 -22.30 -22.30
N THR A 495 -12.24 -21.05 -21.94
CA THR A 495 -13.00 -20.13 -22.78
C THR A 495 -12.14 -19.63 -23.94
N THR A 496 -12.73 -18.91 -24.90
CA THR A 496 -11.97 -18.23 -25.97
C THR A 496 -10.87 -17.35 -25.40
N TRP A 497 -11.15 -16.61 -24.32
CA TRP A 497 -10.14 -15.80 -23.63
C TRP A 497 -9.10 -16.63 -22.89
N GLY A 498 -9.47 -17.80 -22.36
CA GLY A 498 -8.52 -18.74 -21.76
C GLY A 498 -7.49 -19.24 -22.78
N LYS A 499 -7.94 -19.55 -24.00
CA LYS A 499 -7.05 -19.92 -25.11
C LYS A 499 -6.13 -18.77 -25.53
N VAL A 500 -6.66 -17.55 -25.63
CA VAL A 500 -5.85 -16.35 -25.91
C VAL A 500 -4.76 -16.15 -24.85
N LEU A 501 -5.11 -16.29 -23.57
CA LEU A 501 -4.16 -16.14 -22.48
C LEU A 501 -3.07 -17.22 -22.53
N GLU A 502 -3.43 -18.48 -22.76
CA GLU A 502 -2.48 -19.58 -22.91
C GLU A 502 -1.47 -19.31 -24.05
N THR A 503 -1.97 -18.92 -25.22
CA THR A 503 -1.12 -18.63 -26.38
C THR A 503 -0.18 -17.45 -26.12
N ALA A 504 -0.64 -16.43 -25.41
CA ALA A 504 0.19 -15.26 -25.08
C ALA A 504 1.27 -15.62 -24.04
N LEU A 505 0.93 -16.41 -23.01
CA LEU A 505 1.86 -16.85 -21.97
C LEU A 505 2.93 -17.81 -22.49
N ALA A 506 2.71 -18.45 -23.63
CA ALA A 506 3.72 -19.27 -24.27
C ALA A 506 4.92 -18.46 -24.82
N ILE A 507 4.79 -17.13 -24.94
CA ILE A 507 5.77 -16.27 -25.63
C ILE A 507 6.37 -15.22 -24.67
N SER A 508 5.65 -14.81 -23.63
CA SER A 508 6.04 -13.69 -22.76
C SER A 508 5.90 -14.03 -21.27
N ASP A 509 6.42 -13.14 -20.42
CA ASP A 509 6.34 -13.22 -18.96
C ASP A 509 4.90 -13.23 -18.42
N GLU A 510 4.70 -13.82 -17.24
CA GLU A 510 3.37 -14.07 -16.66
C GLU A 510 2.58 -12.77 -16.42
N GLU A 511 3.17 -11.82 -15.69
CA GLU A 511 2.47 -10.65 -15.16
C GLU A 511 2.08 -9.67 -16.28
N SER A 512 3.04 -9.29 -17.14
CA SER A 512 2.77 -8.34 -18.23
C SER A 512 1.78 -8.92 -19.24
N THR A 513 1.82 -10.24 -19.45
CA THR A 513 0.88 -10.93 -20.34
C THR A 513 -0.55 -10.91 -19.80
N VAL A 514 -0.74 -11.25 -18.52
CA VAL A 514 -2.07 -11.23 -17.89
C VAL A 514 -2.66 -9.81 -17.95
N ILE A 515 -1.86 -8.80 -17.61
CA ILE A 515 -2.27 -7.39 -17.70
C ILE A 515 -2.62 -7.02 -19.14
N GLY A 516 -1.77 -7.35 -20.11
CA GLY A 516 -2.00 -7.07 -21.52
C GLY A 516 -3.30 -7.70 -22.03
N VAL A 517 -3.55 -8.97 -21.73
CA VAL A 517 -4.80 -9.65 -22.13
C VAL A 517 -6.01 -9.00 -21.47
N GLU A 518 -5.94 -8.60 -20.21
CA GLU A 518 -7.01 -7.85 -19.55
C GLU A 518 -7.24 -6.46 -20.18
N MET A 519 -6.18 -5.74 -20.54
CA MET A 519 -6.28 -4.48 -21.28
C MET A 519 -6.96 -4.66 -22.63
N LEU A 520 -6.66 -5.76 -23.33
CA LEU A 520 -7.33 -6.13 -24.59
C LEU A 520 -8.83 -6.42 -24.36
N ARG A 521 -9.18 -7.18 -23.32
CA ARG A 521 -10.58 -7.47 -22.94
C ARG A 521 -11.36 -6.21 -22.58
N LEU A 522 -10.69 -5.21 -22.02
CA LEU A 522 -11.25 -3.90 -21.70
C LEU A 522 -11.31 -2.96 -22.91
N GLY A 523 -10.77 -3.35 -24.06
CA GLY A 523 -10.76 -2.54 -25.28
C GLY A 523 -9.81 -1.34 -25.19
N LEU A 524 -8.74 -1.42 -24.38
CA LEU A 524 -7.80 -0.32 -24.17
C LEU A 524 -6.74 -0.22 -25.28
N PHE A 525 -6.48 -1.30 -26.02
CA PHE A 525 -5.63 -1.24 -27.20
C PHE A 525 -6.39 -0.60 -28.36
N THR A 526 -6.20 0.70 -28.52
CA THR A 526 -6.72 1.48 -29.65
C THR A 526 -5.56 2.06 -30.45
N SER A 527 -5.76 2.33 -31.74
CA SER A 527 -4.72 2.89 -32.62
C SER A 527 -4.34 4.35 -32.32
N ASN A 528 -5.01 5.00 -31.36
CA ASN A 528 -4.82 6.42 -31.03
C ASN A 528 -4.11 6.56 -29.68
N PHE A 529 -2.78 6.67 -29.75
CA PHE A 529 -1.84 6.46 -28.65
C PHE A 529 -1.75 7.58 -27.59
N ALA A 530 -2.52 8.68 -27.66
CA ALA A 530 -2.32 9.80 -26.72
C ALA A 530 -3.59 10.45 -26.15
N THR A 531 -4.68 10.56 -26.91
CA THR A 531 -5.88 11.31 -26.48
C THR A 531 -7.09 10.42 -26.20
N GLY A 532 -7.02 9.14 -26.60
CA GLY A 532 -8.11 8.16 -26.55
C GLY A 532 -9.43 8.60 -27.19
N THR A 533 -9.38 9.59 -28.08
CA THR A 533 -10.43 9.79 -29.08
C THR A 533 -10.46 8.53 -29.96
N PRO A 534 -11.62 7.86 -30.15
CA PRO A 534 -11.71 6.80 -31.12
C PRO A 534 -11.31 7.36 -32.50
N PRO A 535 -10.55 6.63 -33.32
CA PRO A 535 -10.34 7.04 -34.70
C PRO A 535 -11.71 7.25 -35.34
N SER A 536 -11.88 8.35 -36.07
CA SER A 536 -13.04 8.49 -36.94
C SER A 536 -13.14 7.23 -37.79
N LYS A 537 -14.37 6.72 -37.99
CA LYS A 537 -14.67 5.45 -38.68
C LYS A 537 -14.12 5.32 -40.13
N THR A 538 -13.29 6.26 -40.57
CA THR A 538 -12.73 6.38 -41.91
C THR A 538 -11.30 5.82 -42.04
N GLY A 539 -10.70 5.26 -41.00
CA GLY A 539 -9.37 4.64 -41.09
C GLY A 539 -9.34 3.24 -40.47
N LEU A 540 -9.03 2.24 -41.31
CA LEU A 540 -8.81 0.82 -40.99
C LEU A 540 -10.06 -0.08 -41.01
N SER A 541 -10.46 -0.42 -42.23
CA SER A 541 -11.19 -1.64 -42.55
C SER A 541 -10.36 -2.88 -42.16
N CYS A 542 -10.72 -3.53 -41.04
CA CYS A 542 -10.45 -4.97 -40.90
C CYS A 542 -11.41 -5.73 -41.82
N PRO A 543 -10.94 -6.70 -42.63
CA PRO A 543 -11.81 -7.46 -43.51
C PRO A 543 -12.73 -8.35 -42.67
N ARG A 544 -14.05 -8.19 -42.85
CA ARG A 544 -15.03 -9.15 -42.33
C ARG A 544 -14.90 -10.45 -43.13
N PRO A 545 -14.97 -11.64 -42.50
CA PRO A 545 -15.02 -12.88 -43.23
C PRO A 545 -16.31 -12.95 -44.05
N SER A 546 -16.16 -13.24 -45.34
CA SER A 546 -17.25 -13.46 -46.29
C SER A 546 -18.06 -14.69 -45.86
N SER A 547 -19.34 -14.48 -45.58
CA SER A 547 -20.34 -15.54 -45.55
C SER A 547 -20.64 -15.96 -46.99
N ASN A 548 -20.13 -17.11 -47.42
CA ASN A 548 -20.61 -17.77 -48.64
C ASN A 548 -21.90 -18.53 -48.32
N THR A 549 -22.97 -18.16 -49.01
CA THR A 549 -23.98 -19.09 -49.53
C THR A 549 -23.40 -19.98 -50.60
#